data_AF-A0A483APF8-F1
#
_entry.id   AF-A0A483APF8-F1
#
_cell.length_a   1.000
_cell.length_b   1.000
_cell.length_c   1.000
_cell.angle_alpha   90.00
_cell.angle_beta   90.00
_cell.angle_gamma   90.00
#
_symmetry.space_group_name_H-M   'P 1'
#
loop_
_entity.id
_entity.type
_entity.pdbx_description
1 polymer ?
#
loop_
_entity_poly.entity_id
_entity_poly.type
_entity_poly.pdbx_seq_one_letter_code
_entity_poly.pdbx_strand_id
1 'polypeptide(L)'
;MSDPITTIYKPHYKRILKVFVNTLPYAYQGYTEITGIQHNPTTLQSIQTDFESCIGFYSEEIFIATSFEINTYLNDFSVTPKGSIDEFKIIFFLAKTLSVFLERNGLKTASRVVLSTMIGILDKKLTLVHAKRPKLTEQTINLIQDGTLFEKTGEVGLYLTYKCLYRHAEENQNNP
;
A
#
# COMPACT_ATOMS: atom_id res chain seq x y z
N MET A 1 2.23 26.24 -11.61
CA MET A 1 3.61 25.74 -11.40
C MET A 1 3.49 24.39 -10.71
N SER A 2 4.07 23.31 -11.27
CA SER A 2 4.05 22.00 -10.62
C SER A 2 4.98 22.02 -9.41
N ASP A 3 4.47 21.69 -8.24
CA ASP A 3 5.24 21.56 -7.01
C ASP A 3 6.42 20.58 -7.24
N PRO A 4 7.67 20.89 -6.81
CA PRO A 4 8.83 20.02 -6.98
C PRO A 4 8.59 18.57 -6.55
N ILE A 5 7.72 18.34 -5.55
CA ILE A 5 7.41 16.98 -5.08
C ILE A 5 6.59 16.21 -6.10
N THR A 6 5.63 16.86 -6.76
CA THR A 6 4.83 16.26 -7.84
C THR A 6 5.72 15.79 -9.00
N THR A 7 6.79 16.53 -9.27
CA THR A 7 7.76 16.20 -10.34
C THR A 7 8.64 15.02 -9.95
N ILE A 8 9.13 14.98 -8.70
CA ILE A 8 9.93 13.87 -8.16
C ILE A 8 9.10 12.58 -8.06
N TYR A 9 7.82 12.70 -7.70
CA TYR A 9 6.94 11.57 -7.41
C TYR A 9 6.44 10.84 -8.67
N LYS A 10 6.21 11.56 -9.77
CA LYS A 10 5.56 11.04 -10.98
C LYS A 10 6.17 9.75 -11.55
N PRO A 11 7.50 9.58 -11.67
CA PRO A 11 8.10 8.35 -12.15
C PRO A 11 7.88 7.17 -11.18
N HIS A 12 7.96 7.40 -9.87
CA HIS A 12 7.77 6.38 -8.85
C HIS A 12 6.30 5.95 -8.75
N TYR A 13 5.36 6.90 -8.83
CA TYR A 13 3.92 6.63 -8.83
C TYR A 13 3.53 5.62 -9.91
N LYS A 14 3.88 5.89 -11.18
CA LYS A 14 3.53 5.00 -12.29
C LYS A 14 4.10 3.60 -12.10
N ARG A 15 5.35 3.50 -11.64
CA ARG A 15 6.01 2.22 -11.36
C ARG A 15 5.27 1.44 -10.28
N ILE A 16 4.96 2.08 -9.16
CA ILE A 16 4.36 1.42 -8.00
C ILE A 16 2.90 1.09 -8.28
N LEU A 17 2.14 1.95 -8.96
CA LEU A 17 0.78 1.65 -9.41
C LEU A 17 0.73 0.39 -10.28
N LYS A 18 1.69 0.22 -11.20
CA LYS A 18 1.84 -1.02 -11.99
C LYS A 18 2.13 -2.25 -11.11
N VAL A 19 2.91 -2.08 -10.04
CA VAL A 19 3.16 -3.16 -9.07
C VAL A 19 1.87 -3.55 -8.33
N PHE A 20 1.00 -2.59 -7.99
CA PHE A 20 -0.33 -2.87 -7.42
C PHE A 20 -1.17 -3.72 -8.37
N VAL A 21 -1.36 -3.26 -9.62
CA VAL A 21 -2.13 -4.00 -10.65
C VAL A 21 -1.65 -5.44 -10.78
N ASN A 22 -0.34 -5.65 -10.87
CA ASN A 22 0.24 -6.99 -11.05
C ASN A 22 0.20 -7.86 -9.78
N THR A 23 0.15 -7.26 -8.59
CA THR A 23 0.17 -8.00 -7.31
C THR A 23 -1.23 -8.31 -6.79
N LEU A 24 -2.24 -7.59 -7.27
CA LEU A 24 -3.62 -7.69 -6.81
C LEU A 24 -4.18 -9.12 -6.82
N PRO A 25 -3.98 -9.97 -7.86
CA PRO A 25 -4.48 -11.34 -7.86
C PRO A 25 -3.92 -12.21 -6.73
N TYR A 26 -2.60 -12.11 -6.50
CA TYR A 26 -1.91 -12.86 -5.44
C TYR A 26 -2.33 -12.38 -4.05
N ALA A 27 -2.56 -11.07 -3.91
CA ALA A 27 -3.03 -10.49 -2.67
C ALA A 27 -4.47 -10.88 -2.36
N TYR A 28 -5.34 -10.98 -3.37
CA TYR A 28 -6.70 -11.51 -3.20
C TYR A 28 -6.69 -12.95 -2.72
N GLN A 29 -5.83 -13.80 -3.30
CA GLN A 29 -5.66 -15.17 -2.83
C GLN A 29 -5.26 -15.22 -1.34
N GLY A 30 -4.19 -14.53 -0.95
CA GLY A 30 -3.75 -14.49 0.45
C GLY A 30 -4.79 -13.89 1.40
N TYR A 31 -5.54 -12.88 0.95
CA TYR A 31 -6.68 -12.32 1.68
C TYR A 31 -7.76 -13.38 1.93
N THR A 32 -8.17 -14.12 0.89
CA THR A 32 -9.20 -15.17 1.02
C THR A 32 -8.75 -16.33 1.92
N GLU A 33 -7.47 -16.70 1.88
CA GLU A 33 -6.89 -17.74 2.73
C GLU A 33 -6.92 -17.35 4.21
N ILE A 34 -6.53 -16.11 4.54
CA ILE A 34 -6.47 -15.63 5.93
C ILE A 34 -7.86 -15.38 6.50
N THR A 35 -8.76 -14.78 5.71
CA THR A 35 -10.09 -14.37 6.18
C THR A 35 -11.12 -15.52 6.15
N GLY A 36 -10.78 -16.65 5.55
CA GLY A 36 -11.69 -17.78 5.34
C GLY A 36 -12.81 -17.52 4.33
N ILE A 37 -12.76 -16.38 3.61
CA ILE A 37 -13.71 -16.06 2.54
C ILE A 37 -13.41 -16.98 1.34
N GLN A 38 -14.45 -17.56 0.75
CA GLN A 38 -14.28 -18.44 -0.40
C GLN A 38 -13.61 -17.70 -1.56
N HIS A 39 -12.48 -18.24 -2.03
CA HIS A 39 -11.80 -17.73 -3.23
C HIS A 39 -12.65 -18.00 -4.46
N ASN A 40 -13.02 -16.94 -5.19
CA ASN A 40 -13.85 -17.03 -6.39
C ASN A 40 -13.19 -16.28 -7.56
N PRO A 41 -12.81 -16.96 -8.65
CA PRO A 41 -12.21 -16.33 -9.83
C PRO A 41 -13.09 -15.24 -10.48
N THR A 42 -14.41 -15.40 -10.46
CA THR A 42 -15.35 -14.38 -10.96
C THR A 42 -15.32 -13.13 -10.08
N THR A 43 -15.22 -13.31 -8.76
CA THR A 43 -15.06 -12.20 -7.81
C THR A 43 -13.72 -11.50 -8.00
N LEU A 44 -12.63 -12.26 -8.19
CA LEU A 44 -11.32 -11.70 -8.53
C LEU A 44 -11.39 -10.84 -9.79
N GLN A 45 -11.99 -11.35 -10.86
CA GLN A 45 -12.13 -10.62 -12.11
C GLN A 45 -12.92 -9.31 -11.92
N SER A 46 -14.05 -9.36 -11.18
CA SER A 46 -14.81 -8.15 -10.84
C SER A 46 -13.95 -7.14 -10.09
N ILE A 47 -13.21 -7.56 -9.07
CA ILE A 47 -12.34 -6.67 -8.29
C ILE A 47 -11.25 -6.05 -9.16
N GLN A 48 -10.66 -6.81 -10.09
CA GLN A 48 -9.67 -6.27 -11.03
C GLN A 48 -10.31 -5.22 -11.95
N THR A 49 -11.48 -5.50 -12.52
CA THR A 49 -12.21 -4.55 -13.36
C THR A 49 -12.59 -3.29 -12.59
N ASP A 50 -13.10 -3.43 -11.37
CA ASP A 50 -13.47 -2.33 -10.49
C ASP A 50 -12.25 -1.46 -10.15
N PHE A 51 -11.12 -2.11 -9.83
CA PHE A 51 -9.86 -1.43 -9.54
C PHE A 51 -9.33 -0.67 -10.75
N GLU A 52 -9.23 -1.34 -11.91
CA GLU A 52 -8.75 -0.75 -13.17
C GLU A 52 -9.63 0.41 -13.63
N SER A 53 -10.96 0.28 -13.50
CA SER A 53 -11.92 1.34 -13.81
C SER A 53 -11.74 2.54 -12.91
N CYS A 54 -11.57 2.32 -11.60
CA CYS A 54 -11.35 3.38 -10.63
C CYS A 54 -10.05 4.15 -10.91
N ILE A 55 -8.93 3.45 -11.14
CA ILE A 55 -7.65 4.11 -11.43
C ILE A 55 -7.64 4.79 -12.79
N GLY A 56 -8.37 4.25 -13.78
CA GLY A 56 -8.49 4.85 -15.10
C GLY A 56 -9.28 6.16 -15.05
N PHE A 57 -10.43 6.15 -14.38
CA PHE A 57 -11.31 7.31 -14.27
C PHE A 57 -10.70 8.42 -13.40
N TYR A 58 -10.09 8.07 -12.25
CA TYR A 58 -9.57 9.03 -11.27
C TYR A 58 -8.04 9.17 -11.31
N SER A 59 -7.38 8.85 -12.42
CA SER A 59 -5.92 8.73 -12.49
C SER A 59 -5.16 9.96 -11.98
N GLU A 60 -5.61 11.17 -12.35
CA GLU A 60 -5.01 12.44 -11.93
C GLU A 60 -5.38 12.80 -10.48
N GLU A 61 -6.64 12.60 -10.08
CA GLU A 61 -7.10 12.87 -8.71
C GLU A 61 -6.36 11.99 -7.69
N ILE A 62 -6.21 10.69 -7.97
CA ILE A 62 -5.46 9.75 -7.13
C ILE A 62 -4.01 10.21 -7.00
N PHE A 63 -3.39 10.62 -8.11
CA PHE A 63 -2.01 11.10 -8.11
C PHE A 63 -1.84 12.36 -7.26
N ILE A 64 -2.73 13.35 -7.42
CA ILE A 64 -2.70 14.59 -6.65
C ILE A 64 -2.95 14.31 -5.17
N ALA A 65 -3.99 13.55 -4.85
CA ALA A 65 -4.34 13.20 -3.47
C ALA A 65 -3.21 12.44 -2.77
N THR A 66 -2.59 11.46 -3.45
CA THR A 66 -1.46 10.73 -2.87
C THR A 66 -0.26 11.65 -2.63
N SER A 67 0.03 12.54 -3.60
CA SER A 67 1.14 13.51 -3.46
C SER A 67 0.89 14.46 -2.29
N PHE A 68 -0.35 14.92 -2.13
CA PHE A 68 -0.75 15.80 -1.04
C PHE A 68 -0.58 15.12 0.33
N GLU A 69 -1.07 13.88 0.50
CA GLU A 69 -0.89 13.11 1.74
C GLU A 69 0.59 12.95 2.12
N ILE A 70 1.45 12.63 1.14
CA ILE A 70 2.89 12.52 1.35
C ILE A 70 3.47 13.88 1.77
N ASN A 71 3.07 14.98 1.12
CA ASN A 71 3.56 16.32 1.44
C ASN A 71 3.17 16.75 2.85
N THR A 72 1.91 16.55 3.22
CA THR A 72 1.41 16.84 4.57
C THR A 72 2.22 16.07 5.60
N TYR A 73 2.41 14.76 5.40
CA TYR A 73 3.28 13.95 6.26
C TYR A 73 4.70 14.52 6.37
N LEU A 74 5.32 14.94 5.27
CA LEU A 74 6.69 15.46 5.31
C LEU A 74 6.79 16.80 6.07
N ASN A 75 5.78 17.65 5.96
CA ASN A 75 5.73 18.95 6.61
C ASN A 75 5.41 18.83 8.11
N ASP A 76 4.45 17.99 8.48
CA ASP A 76 4.01 17.83 9.88
C ASP A 76 5.15 17.32 10.78
N PHE A 77 6.01 16.46 10.24
CA PHE A 77 7.12 15.89 11.00
C PHE A 77 8.44 16.65 10.84
N SER A 78 8.48 17.80 10.12
CA SER A 78 9.70 18.59 9.87
C SER A 78 10.90 17.75 9.39
N VAL A 79 10.65 16.70 8.61
CA VAL A 79 11.59 15.60 8.28
C VAL A 79 12.31 15.80 6.95
N THR A 80 12.59 17.03 6.52
CA THR A 80 13.11 17.29 5.16
C THR A 80 14.63 17.53 5.07
N PRO A 81 15.45 16.47 4.95
CA PRO A 81 16.59 16.46 4.05
C PRO A 81 16.22 15.88 2.66
N LYS A 82 17.08 16.13 1.66
CA LYS A 82 16.96 15.53 0.31
C LYS A 82 16.82 14.00 0.41
N GLY A 83 15.80 13.42 -0.24
CA GLY A 83 15.56 11.96 -0.25
C GLY A 83 14.55 11.46 0.80
N SER A 84 13.73 12.34 1.37
CA SER A 84 12.70 12.00 2.37
C SER A 84 11.56 11.10 1.84
N ILE A 85 11.41 11.02 0.52
CA ILE A 85 10.44 10.14 -0.16
C ILE A 85 11.11 8.79 -0.43
N ASP A 86 10.57 7.72 0.16
CA ASP A 86 11.03 6.35 -0.06
C ASP A 86 9.88 5.45 -0.53
N GLU A 87 10.24 4.29 -1.09
CA GLU A 87 9.28 3.38 -1.71
C GLU A 87 8.24 2.82 -0.72
N PHE A 88 8.58 2.64 0.56
CA PHE A 88 7.64 2.17 1.59
C PHE A 88 6.54 3.20 1.83
N LYS A 89 6.92 4.48 1.93
CA LYS A 89 5.95 5.58 2.02
C LYS A 89 5.02 5.61 0.82
N ILE A 90 5.57 5.51 -0.40
CA ILE A 90 4.74 5.58 -1.60
C ILE A 90 3.77 4.40 -1.66
N ILE A 91 4.22 3.18 -1.37
CA ILE A 91 3.35 1.99 -1.32
C ILE A 91 2.20 2.21 -0.34
N PHE A 92 2.51 2.72 0.85
CA PHE A 92 1.52 2.96 1.90
C PHE A 92 0.49 4.03 1.54
N PHE A 93 0.95 5.24 1.21
CA PHE A 93 0.05 6.37 0.92
C PHE A 93 -0.76 6.11 -0.35
N LEU A 94 -0.17 5.48 -1.38
CA LEU A 94 -0.92 5.12 -2.57
C LEU A 94 -2.04 4.12 -2.25
N ALA A 95 -1.77 3.09 -1.45
CA ALA A 95 -2.80 2.13 -1.06
C ALA A 95 -3.94 2.78 -0.27
N LYS A 96 -3.59 3.65 0.70
CA LYS A 96 -4.56 4.43 1.50
C LYS A 96 -5.42 5.30 0.59
N THR A 97 -4.82 6.02 -0.36
CA THR A 97 -5.58 6.85 -1.31
C THR A 97 -6.48 5.99 -2.21
N LEU A 98 -5.96 4.90 -2.78
CA LEU A 98 -6.75 4.00 -3.63
C LEU A 98 -7.93 3.39 -2.86
N SER A 99 -7.74 2.97 -1.61
CA SER A 99 -8.80 2.39 -0.80
C SER A 99 -9.93 3.40 -0.55
N VAL A 100 -9.59 4.66 -0.26
CA VAL A 100 -10.57 5.74 -0.08
C VAL A 100 -11.38 5.98 -1.35
N PHE A 101 -10.74 6.03 -2.51
CA PHE A 101 -11.45 6.20 -3.79
C PHE A 101 -12.38 5.02 -4.11
N LEU A 102 -11.94 3.79 -3.84
CA LEU A 102 -12.77 2.60 -4.03
C LEU A 102 -13.99 2.62 -3.10
N GLU A 103 -13.81 2.95 -1.82
CA GLU A 103 -14.92 3.07 -0.87
C GLU A 103 -15.90 4.17 -1.24
N ARG A 104 -15.41 5.32 -1.72
CA ARG A 104 -16.24 6.42 -2.24
C ARG A 104 -17.17 5.95 -3.37
N ASN A 105 -16.73 4.98 -4.17
CA ASN A 105 -17.50 4.39 -5.26
C ASN A 105 -18.34 3.17 -4.82
N GLY A 106 -18.42 2.87 -3.52
CA GLY A 106 -19.14 1.71 -2.99
C GLY A 106 -18.40 0.38 -3.13
N LEU A 107 -17.15 0.38 -3.60
CA LEU A 107 -16.35 -0.80 -3.92
C LEU A 107 -15.56 -1.31 -2.70
N LYS A 108 -16.27 -1.62 -1.60
CA LYS A 108 -15.66 -2.00 -0.30
C LYS A 108 -14.74 -3.22 -0.39
N THR A 109 -15.12 -4.24 -1.15
CA THR A 109 -14.28 -5.44 -1.32
C THR A 109 -12.98 -5.11 -2.05
N ALA A 110 -13.05 -4.31 -3.12
CA ALA A 110 -11.87 -3.86 -3.83
C ALA A 110 -10.95 -3.00 -2.94
N SER A 111 -11.53 -2.12 -2.11
CA SER A 111 -10.78 -1.35 -1.10
C SER A 111 -9.96 -2.26 -0.18
N ARG A 112 -10.59 -3.27 0.42
CA ARG A 112 -9.92 -4.24 1.30
C ARG A 112 -8.81 -5.02 0.60
N VAL A 113 -9.05 -5.43 -0.64
CA VAL A 113 -8.06 -6.16 -1.43
C VAL A 113 -6.87 -5.27 -1.82
N VAL A 114 -7.08 -3.99 -2.11
CA VAL A 114 -5.99 -3.05 -2.36
C VAL A 114 -5.14 -2.83 -1.11
N LEU A 115 -5.75 -2.69 0.08
CA LEU A 115 -5.01 -2.64 1.33
C LEU A 115 -4.25 -3.94 1.61
N SER A 116 -4.83 -5.10 1.26
CA SER A 116 -4.13 -6.38 1.37
C SER A 116 -2.97 -6.49 0.35
N THR A 117 -3.13 -5.88 -0.82
CA THR A 117 -2.09 -5.79 -1.86
C THR A 117 -0.89 -4.98 -1.36
N MET A 118 -1.14 -3.89 -0.63
CA MET A 118 -0.08 -3.13 0.05
C MET A 118 0.75 -4.04 0.97
N ILE A 119 0.09 -4.85 1.81
CA ILE A 119 0.77 -5.80 2.71
C ILE A 119 1.61 -6.79 1.92
N GLY A 120 1.04 -7.41 0.88
CA GLY A 120 1.78 -8.35 0.03
C GLY A 120 3.00 -7.73 -0.66
N ILE A 121 2.95 -6.47 -1.06
CA ILE A 121 4.10 -5.76 -1.62
C ILE A 121 5.16 -5.50 -0.54
N LEU A 122 4.75 -5.08 0.66
CA LEU A 122 5.67 -4.84 1.77
C LEU A 122 6.35 -6.13 2.27
N ASP A 123 5.61 -7.25 2.32
CA ASP A 123 6.16 -8.57 2.66
C ASP A 123 7.16 -9.07 1.61
N LYS A 124 6.89 -8.80 0.31
CA LYS A 124 7.86 -9.08 -0.75
C LYS A 124 9.16 -8.30 -0.53
N LYS A 125 9.09 -7.03 -0.07
CA LYS A 125 10.29 -6.25 0.27
C LYS A 125 11.08 -6.89 1.42
N LEU A 126 10.41 -7.32 2.49
CA LEU A 126 11.08 -8.01 3.59
C LEU A 126 11.76 -9.31 3.12
N THR A 127 11.14 -10.04 2.19
CA THR A 127 11.71 -11.28 1.65
C THR A 127 13.04 -11.05 0.92
N LEU A 128 13.23 -9.90 0.26
CA LEU A 128 14.49 -9.53 -0.40
C LEU A 128 15.66 -9.44 0.60
N VAL A 129 15.36 -9.09 1.85
CA VAL A 129 16.32 -9.04 2.96
C VAL A 129 16.13 -10.21 3.92
N HIS A 130 15.68 -11.36 3.39
CA HIS A 130 15.49 -12.63 4.12
C HIS A 130 14.68 -12.51 5.43
N ALA A 131 13.84 -11.48 5.55
CA ALA A 131 12.93 -11.27 6.66
C ALA A 131 11.51 -11.70 6.28
N LYS A 132 10.77 -12.23 7.26
CA LYS A 132 9.36 -12.61 7.11
C LYS A 132 8.59 -12.25 8.38
N ARG A 133 7.31 -11.87 8.23
CA ARG A 133 6.44 -11.50 9.36
C ARG A 133 5.01 -12.06 9.22
N PRO A 134 4.84 -13.39 9.07
CA PRO A 134 3.53 -13.99 8.81
C PRO A 134 2.46 -13.63 9.85
N LYS A 135 2.81 -13.55 11.14
CA LYS A 135 1.88 -13.13 12.19
C LYS A 135 1.42 -11.67 12.04
N LEU A 136 2.31 -10.78 11.63
CA LEU A 136 1.96 -9.38 11.37
C LEU A 136 1.05 -9.30 10.14
N THR A 137 1.36 -10.04 9.08
CA THR A 137 0.53 -10.15 7.87
C THR A 137 -0.89 -10.58 8.21
N GLU A 138 -1.04 -11.68 8.95
CA GLU A 138 -2.32 -12.21 9.39
C GLU A 138 -3.11 -11.20 10.23
N GLN A 139 -2.49 -10.64 11.28
CA GLN A 139 -3.13 -9.61 12.12
C GLN A 139 -3.57 -8.39 11.29
N THR A 140 -2.72 -7.93 10.38
CA THR A 140 -3.02 -6.75 9.57
C THR A 140 -4.17 -7.01 8.59
N ILE A 141 -4.22 -8.20 7.99
CA ILE A 141 -5.32 -8.59 7.10
C ILE A 141 -6.64 -8.72 7.86
N ASN A 142 -6.64 -9.24 9.09
CA ASN A 142 -7.83 -9.25 9.94
C ASN A 142 -8.30 -7.82 10.27
N LEU A 143 -7.39 -6.91 10.61
CA LEU A 143 -7.73 -5.50 10.81
C LEU A 143 -8.31 -4.84 9.55
N ILE A 144 -7.84 -5.21 8.36
CA ILE A 144 -8.40 -4.76 7.07
C ILE A 144 -9.81 -5.30 6.87
N GLN A 145 -10.04 -6.58 7.17
CA GLN A 145 -11.35 -7.20 7.09
C GLN A 145 -12.36 -6.49 8.01
N ASP A 146 -11.95 -6.19 9.24
CA ASP A 146 -12.77 -5.51 10.25
C ASP A 146 -12.94 -4.01 9.98
N GLY A 147 -12.16 -3.43 9.06
CA GLY A 147 -12.18 -2.01 8.76
C GLY A 147 -11.55 -1.13 9.85
N THR A 148 -10.73 -1.70 10.73
CA THR A 148 -10.13 -1.03 11.89
C THR A 148 -8.63 -0.78 11.74
N LEU A 149 -8.04 -1.08 10.57
CA LEU A 149 -6.60 -0.96 10.32
C LEU A 149 -6.01 0.36 10.82
N PHE A 150 -6.47 1.49 10.27
CA PHE A 150 -5.88 2.81 10.57
C PHE A 150 -6.24 3.30 11.98
N GLU A 151 -7.33 2.83 12.57
CA GLU A 151 -7.66 3.09 13.98
C GLU A 151 -6.62 2.43 14.90
N LYS A 152 -6.25 1.18 14.61
CA LYS A 152 -5.36 0.37 15.48
C LYS A 152 -3.88 0.60 15.22
N THR A 153 -3.46 0.88 13.98
CA THR A 153 -2.05 1.11 13.64
C THR A 153 -1.64 2.57 13.70
N GLY A 154 -2.60 3.47 13.93
CA GLY A 154 -2.45 4.90 13.67
C GLY A 154 -2.28 5.20 12.17
N GLU A 155 -2.10 6.48 11.88
CA GLU A 155 -2.09 6.98 10.50
C GLU A 155 -0.92 6.46 9.66
N VAL A 156 0.23 6.21 10.30
CA VAL A 156 1.50 5.91 9.61
C VAL A 156 2.29 4.75 10.23
N GLY A 157 1.84 4.22 11.38
CA GLY A 157 2.61 3.26 12.17
C GLY A 157 2.94 1.97 11.43
N LEU A 158 2.04 1.53 10.55
CA LEU A 158 2.23 0.31 9.76
C LEU A 158 3.44 0.42 8.82
N TYR A 159 3.52 1.46 7.99
CA TYR A 159 4.62 1.57 7.04
C TYR A 159 5.96 1.77 7.76
N LEU A 160 5.96 2.53 8.87
CA LEU A 160 7.15 2.73 9.70
C LEU A 160 7.65 1.39 10.26
N THR A 161 6.74 0.54 10.72
CA THR A 161 7.07 -0.81 11.18
C THR A 161 7.77 -1.61 10.09
N TYR A 162 7.20 -1.69 8.89
CA TYR A 162 7.82 -2.40 7.76
C TYR A 162 9.18 -1.82 7.36
N LYS A 163 9.30 -0.49 7.34
CA LYS A 163 10.55 0.19 6.99
C LYS A 163 11.66 -0.09 8.01
N CYS A 164 11.36 -0.02 9.30
CA CYS A 164 12.32 -0.31 10.37
C CYS A 164 12.76 -1.78 10.32
N LEU A 165 11.81 -2.70 10.12
CA LEU A 165 12.11 -4.12 9.98
C LEU A 165 13.00 -4.41 8.78
N TYR A 166 12.72 -3.79 7.62
CA TYR A 166 13.54 -3.94 6.43
C TYR A 166 14.97 -3.45 6.68
N ARG A 167 15.14 -2.23 7.20
CA ARG A 167 16.46 -1.65 7.47
C ARG A 167 17.27 -2.49 8.44
N HIS A 168 16.65 -2.92 9.54
CA HIS A 168 17.34 -3.76 10.52
C HIS A 168 17.78 -5.11 9.93
N ALA A 169 16.94 -5.74 9.10
CA ALA A 169 17.30 -6.99 8.43
C ALA A 169 18.44 -6.79 7.40
N GLU A 170 18.39 -5.71 6.63
CA GLU A 170 19.45 -5.33 5.68
C GLU A 170 20.79 -5.06 6.37
N GLU A 171 20.78 -4.36 7.51
CA GLU A 171 21.97 -4.10 8.32
C GLU A 171 22.61 -5.40 8.84
N ASN A 172 21.82 -6.33 9.38
CA ASN A 172 22.31 -7.61 9.88
C ASN A 172 22.89 -8.51 8.77
N GLN A 173 22.43 -8.37 7.52
CA GLN A 173 23.02 -9.10 6.40
C GLN A 173 24.38 -8.55 5.99
N ASN A 174 24.53 -7.22 6.04
CA ASN A 174 25.75 -6.53 5.63
C ASN A 174 26.82 -6.53 6.73
N ASN A 175 26.44 -6.71 7.99
CA ASN A 175 27.32 -6.82 9.16
C ASN A 175 26.96 -8.09 9.98
N PRO A 176 27.34 -9.29 9.51
CA PRO A 176 27.01 -10.55 10.17
C PRO A 176 27.73 -10.78 11.51
#